data_AF-D7DAI9-F1
#
_entry.id   AF-D7DAI9-F1
#
_cell.length_a   1.000
_cell.length_b   1.000
_cell.length_c   1.000
_cell.angle_alpha   90.00
_cell.angle_beta   90.00
_cell.angle_gamma   90.00
#
_symmetry.space_group_name_H-M   'P 1'
#
loop_
_entity.id
_entity.type
_entity.pdbx_description
1 polymer ?
#
loop_
_entity_poly.entity_id
_entity_poly.type
_entity_poly.pdbx_seq_one_letter_code
_entity_poly.pdbx_strand_id
1 'polypeptide(L)'
;MNMITCVISVFIGLILIITGIILYLFAERIPRNLLFGFRIGYTLSSKKLWVKYNRLSGIVLVFIGLVTLFLPLFISNIMVLILILLGLIIVSTITLTYMASREAKQELSFETVGLGVAGRRIWRIMPVKPSPLRIILAVLPPLLSIILTLYLLPYLPNLIPVHYDISGAPNRWDTLNDFLKITFPFIIGIECLPLIFMLVEIKAPMIFYAPRLPKKKFVNLLYDIGIMMAWLVMLVYIDILYYAINNKHIIPMTMFTVLILIVVAIILVEITWLTIRWKKNWGMLKYNSYG
;
A
#
# COMPACT_ATOMS: atom_id res chain seq x y z
N MET A 1 20.82 21.41 -10.14
CA MET A 1 19.64 21.11 -9.30
C MET A 1 18.40 21.17 -10.20
N ASN A 2 17.61 20.10 -10.29
CA ASN A 2 16.44 20.09 -11.18
C ASN A 2 15.32 20.92 -10.52
N MET A 3 15.01 22.08 -11.10
CA MET A 3 14.03 23.04 -10.57
C MET A 3 12.66 22.37 -10.36
N ILE A 4 12.23 21.52 -11.29
CA ILE A 4 10.94 20.82 -11.21
C ILE A 4 10.94 19.84 -10.03
N THR A 5 12.00 19.05 -9.87
CA THR A 5 12.15 18.12 -8.74
C THR A 5 12.08 18.86 -7.40
N CYS A 6 12.78 19.99 -7.27
CA CYS A 6 12.75 20.80 -6.05
C CYS A 6 11.35 21.35 -5.75
N VAL A 7 10.66 21.90 -6.74
CA VAL A 7 9.31 22.45 -6.56
C VAL A 7 8.33 21.37 -6.10
N ILE A 8 8.36 20.20 -6.74
CA ILE A 8 7.50 19.06 -6.38
C ILE A 8 7.79 18.58 -4.96
N SER A 9 9.07 18.40 -4.61
CA SER A 9 9.49 17.97 -3.28
C SER A 9 9.13 18.98 -2.19
N VAL A 10 9.25 20.29 -2.46
CA VAL A 10 8.81 21.34 -1.55
C VAL A 10 7.32 21.25 -1.30
N PHE A 11 6.52 21.12 -2.36
CA PHE A 11 5.07 21.02 -2.25
C PHE A 11 4.63 19.78 -1.45
N ILE A 12 5.16 18.60 -1.77
CA ILE A 12 4.85 17.35 -1.07
C ILE A 12 5.32 17.43 0.39
N GLY A 13 6.55 17.89 0.64
CA GLY A 13 7.11 18.02 1.98
C GLY A 13 6.27 18.93 2.88
N LEU A 14 5.83 20.08 2.37
CA LEU A 14 4.96 21.00 3.11
C LEU A 14 3.60 20.36 3.43
N ILE A 15 2.97 19.66 2.48
CA ILE A 15 1.70 18.95 2.73
C ILE A 15 1.86 17.93 3.85
N LEU A 16 2.94 17.15 3.84
CA LEU A 16 3.21 16.14 4.88
C LEU A 16 3.45 16.79 6.24
N ILE A 17 4.22 17.88 6.30
CA ILE A 17 4.49 18.62 7.53
C ILE A 17 3.20 19.21 8.10
N ILE A 18 2.42 19.92 7.28
CA ILE A 18 1.16 20.56 7.70
C ILE A 18 0.19 19.49 8.18
N THR A 19 0.02 18.39 7.44
CA THR A 19 -0.83 17.27 7.83
C THR A 19 -0.37 16.66 9.16
N GLY A 20 0.95 16.48 9.33
CA GLY A 20 1.53 15.93 10.55
C GLY A 20 1.30 16.82 11.77
N ILE A 21 1.47 18.13 11.62
CA ILE A 21 1.19 19.13 12.66
C ILE A 21 -0.30 19.11 13.03
N ILE A 22 -1.20 19.12 12.04
CA ILE A 22 -2.65 19.04 12.26
C ILE A 22 -3.01 17.78 13.05
N LEU A 23 -2.49 16.61 12.63
CA LEU A 23 -2.75 15.37 13.35
C LEU A 23 -2.23 15.40 14.78
N TYR A 24 -1.05 15.96 15.02
CA TYR A 24 -0.48 16.06 16.36
C TYR A 24 -1.31 16.96 17.29
N LEU A 25 -1.64 18.16 16.83
CA LEU A 25 -2.35 19.17 17.62
C LEU A 25 -3.82 18.80 17.86
N PHE A 26 -4.49 18.26 16.84
CA PHE A 26 -5.93 18.00 16.90
C PHE A 26 -6.30 16.55 17.25
N ALA A 27 -5.34 15.64 17.46
CA ALA A 27 -5.59 14.23 17.80
C ALA A 27 -6.61 14.04 18.95
N GLU A 28 -6.59 14.93 19.94
CA GLU A 28 -7.47 14.87 21.11
C GLU A 28 -8.88 15.40 20.86
N ARG A 29 -9.01 16.33 19.92
CA ARG A 29 -10.28 16.97 19.53
C ARG A 29 -11.00 16.19 18.44
N ILE A 30 -10.26 15.49 17.59
CA ILE A 30 -10.83 14.68 16.51
C ILE A 30 -11.41 13.41 17.12
N PRO A 31 -12.74 13.20 17.07
CA PRO A 31 -13.32 11.95 17.53
C PRO A 31 -12.84 10.79 16.66
N ARG A 32 -12.82 9.58 17.23
CA ARG A 32 -12.51 8.35 16.48
C ARG A 32 -13.42 8.26 15.25
N ASN A 33 -12.81 8.23 14.07
CA ASN A 33 -13.53 8.22 12.82
C ASN A 33 -12.75 7.44 11.75
N LEU A 34 -13.38 7.20 10.60
CA LEU A 34 -12.81 6.41 9.51
C LEU A 34 -12.26 7.25 8.37
N LEU A 35 -12.26 8.58 8.49
CA LEU A 35 -11.87 9.51 7.41
C LEU A 35 -10.54 10.23 7.66
N PHE A 36 -10.27 10.60 8.91
CA PHE A 36 -9.10 11.38 9.30
C PHE A 36 -8.21 10.60 10.27
N GLY A 37 -6.89 10.76 10.13
CA GLY A 37 -5.90 10.20 11.05
C GLY A 37 -5.35 8.81 10.69
N PHE A 38 -4.54 8.28 11.61
CA PHE A 38 -3.96 6.94 11.53
C PHE A 38 -5.00 5.89 11.95
N ARG A 39 -5.70 5.36 10.95
CA ARG A 39 -6.95 4.60 11.09
C ARG A 39 -6.72 3.11 10.91
N ILE A 40 -6.23 2.48 11.97
CA ILE A 40 -6.16 1.03 12.07
C ILE A 40 -7.08 0.65 13.21
N GLY A 41 -7.87 -0.43 13.13
CA GLY A 41 -8.87 -0.64 14.17
C GLY A 41 -8.30 -0.86 15.59
N TYR A 42 -6.99 -1.11 15.73
CA TYR A 42 -6.29 -1.01 17.02
C TYR A 42 -6.30 0.39 17.62
N THR A 43 -6.17 1.45 16.81
CA THR A 43 -6.25 2.84 17.29
C THR A 43 -7.69 3.27 17.54
N LEU A 44 -8.67 2.59 16.95
CA LEU A 44 -10.10 2.84 17.18
C LEU A 44 -10.63 2.16 18.46
N SER A 45 -9.89 1.22 19.06
CA SER A 45 -10.37 0.47 20.22
C SER A 45 -10.54 1.36 21.47
N SER A 46 -9.60 2.27 21.73
CA SER A 46 -9.64 3.17 22.89
C SER A 46 -9.31 4.62 22.51
N LYS A 47 -9.88 5.59 23.24
CA LYS A 47 -9.55 7.02 23.06
C LYS A 47 -8.06 7.27 23.32
N LYS A 48 -7.49 6.56 24.29
CA LYS A 48 -6.06 6.66 24.64
C LYS A 48 -5.17 6.26 23.46
N LEU A 49 -5.41 5.11 22.85
CA LEU A 49 -4.65 4.65 21.68
C LEU A 49 -4.89 5.54 20.47
N TRP A 50 -6.12 6.01 20.25
CA TRP A 50 -6.44 6.97 19.20
C TRP A 50 -5.56 8.22 19.29
N VAL A 51 -5.56 8.89 20.45
CA VAL A 51 -4.79 10.13 20.64
C VAL A 51 -3.29 9.87 20.51
N LYS A 52 -2.78 8.81 21.14
CA LYS A 52 -1.36 8.47 21.11
C LYS A 52 -0.86 8.21 19.69
N TYR A 53 -1.53 7.35 18.93
CA TYR A 53 -1.06 6.95 17.61
C TYR A 53 -1.31 7.99 16.53
N ASN A 54 -2.33 8.86 16.66
CA ASN A 54 -2.46 10.03 15.79
C ASN A 54 -1.36 11.08 16.05
N ARG A 55 -0.96 11.29 17.31
CA ARG A 55 0.19 12.14 17.64
C ARG A 55 1.49 11.55 17.09
N LEU A 56 1.73 10.25 17.30
CA LEU A 56 2.93 9.57 16.77
C LEU A 56 2.97 9.60 15.24
N SER A 57 1.84 9.30 14.56
CA SER A 57 1.80 9.41 13.10
C SER A 57 2.02 10.84 12.62
N GLY A 58 1.54 11.84 13.38
CA GLY A 58 1.77 13.25 13.09
C GLY A 58 3.25 13.60 13.12
N ILE A 59 3.97 13.20 14.18
CA ILE A 59 5.42 13.38 14.29
C ILE A 59 6.15 12.70 13.12
N VAL A 60 5.78 11.47 12.79
CA VAL A 60 6.40 10.73 11.69
C VAL A 60 6.16 11.42 10.34
N LEU A 61 4.96 11.94 10.08
CA LEU A 61 4.69 12.70 8.86
C LEU A 61 5.49 14.00 8.78
N VAL A 62 5.66 14.71 9.90
CA VAL A 62 6.55 15.90 9.94
C VAL A 62 7.97 15.49 9.60
N PHE A 63 8.49 14.42 10.19
CA PHE A 63 9.83 13.94 9.90
C PHE A 63 10.02 13.54 8.43
N ILE A 64 9.09 12.75 7.87
CA ILE A 64 9.12 12.34 6.45
C ILE A 64 9.04 13.58 5.54
N GLY A 65 8.19 14.55 5.90
CA GLY A 65 8.07 15.80 5.16
C GLY A 65 9.36 16.62 5.18
N LEU A 66 10.03 16.74 6.33
CA LEU A 66 11.34 17.38 6.44
C LEU A 66 12.38 16.66 5.59
N VAL A 67 12.47 15.33 5.66
CA VAL A 67 13.36 14.55 4.77
C VAL A 67 13.07 14.86 3.32
N THR A 68 11.79 14.92 2.92
CA THR A 68 11.37 15.22 1.54
C THR A 68 11.81 16.62 1.09
N LEU A 69 11.87 17.61 1.99
CA LEU A 69 12.35 18.97 1.65
C LEU A 69 13.85 19.01 1.38
N PHE A 70 14.66 18.26 2.14
CA PHE A 70 16.13 18.33 2.06
C PHE A 70 16.74 17.34 1.07
N LEU A 71 16.08 16.21 0.82
CA LEU A 71 16.61 15.13 -0.03
C LEU A 71 16.96 15.57 -1.48
N PRO A 72 16.23 16.51 -2.12
CA PRO A 72 16.58 17.02 -3.46
C PRO A 72 17.93 17.74 -3.55
N LEU A 73 18.53 18.16 -2.42
CA LEU A 73 19.88 18.74 -2.40
C LEU A 73 20.95 17.71 -2.78
N PHE A 74 20.66 16.42 -2.60
CA PHE A 74 21.58 15.32 -2.86
C PHE A 74 21.14 14.44 -4.02
N ILE A 75 19.83 14.39 -4.30
CA ILE A 75 19.24 13.50 -5.30
C ILE A 75 18.45 14.32 -6.32
N SER A 76 18.89 14.32 -7.57
CA SER A 76 18.22 15.04 -8.67
C SER A 76 17.10 14.23 -9.34
N ASN A 77 17.17 12.90 -9.25
CA ASN A 77 16.22 12.00 -9.91
C ASN A 77 14.91 11.90 -9.11
N ILE A 78 13.82 12.37 -9.72
CA ILE A 78 12.49 12.42 -9.11
C ILE A 78 11.94 11.03 -8.76
N MET A 79 12.23 9.99 -9.56
CA MET A 79 11.72 8.64 -9.30
C MET A 79 12.38 8.03 -8.07
N VAL A 80 13.68 8.25 -7.90
CA VAL A 80 14.41 7.82 -6.70
C VAL A 80 13.82 8.47 -5.45
N LEU A 81 13.52 9.77 -5.51
CA LEU A 81 12.88 10.49 -4.41
C LEU A 81 11.49 9.92 -4.07
N ILE A 82 10.66 9.65 -5.07
CA ILE A 82 9.32 9.06 -4.89
C ILE A 82 9.42 7.68 -4.24
N LEU A 83 10.36 6.84 -4.69
CA LEU A 83 10.55 5.50 -4.12
C LEU A 83 11.06 5.54 -2.67
N ILE A 84 11.97 6.45 -2.34
CA ILE A 84 12.40 6.66 -0.95
C ILE A 84 11.22 7.11 -0.09
N LEU A 85 10.43 8.08 -0.55
CA LEU A 85 9.24 8.56 0.16
C LEU A 85 8.23 7.42 0.38
N LEU A 86 7.93 6.64 -0.65
CA LEU A 86 7.04 5.49 -0.57
C LEU A 86 7.56 4.47 0.45
N GLY A 87 8.86 4.15 0.42
CA GLY A 87 9.51 3.27 1.38
C GLY A 87 9.37 3.77 2.82
N LEU A 88 9.62 5.06 3.07
CA LEU A 88 9.46 5.67 4.40
C LEU A 88 8.00 5.58 4.90
N ILE A 89 7.02 5.81 4.02
CA ILE A 89 5.59 5.70 4.35
C ILE A 89 5.21 4.24 4.67
N ILE A 90 5.68 3.28 3.88
CA ILE A 90 5.42 1.85 4.11
C ILE A 90 6.02 1.42 5.45
N VAL A 91 7.31 1.69 5.68
CA VAL A 91 8.03 1.30 6.91
C VAL A 91 7.40 1.94 8.15
N SER A 92 7.06 3.23 8.08
CA SER A 92 6.39 3.91 9.20
C SER A 92 5.01 3.32 9.49
N THR A 93 4.22 3.05 8.44
CA THR A 93 2.89 2.42 8.59
C THR A 93 2.99 1.06 9.25
N ILE A 94 3.93 0.21 8.81
CA ILE A 94 4.16 -1.12 9.40
C ILE A 94 4.54 -0.99 10.88
N THR A 95 5.50 -0.11 11.19
CA THR A 95 6.00 0.11 12.54
C THR A 95 4.88 0.58 13.48
N LEU A 96 4.13 1.61 13.07
CA LEU A 96 3.00 2.14 13.85
C LEU A 96 1.89 1.11 14.02
N THR A 97 1.60 0.31 12.98
CA THR A 97 0.62 -0.80 13.05
C THR A 97 1.03 -1.83 14.08
N TYR A 98 2.29 -2.26 14.04
CA TYR A 98 2.82 -3.26 14.96
C TYR A 98 2.77 -2.76 16.41
N MET A 99 3.26 -1.52 16.66
CA MET A 99 3.20 -0.88 17.97
C MET A 99 1.76 -0.78 18.49
N ALA A 100 0.83 -0.27 17.67
CA ALA A 100 -0.58 -0.13 18.04
C ALA A 100 -1.21 -1.50 18.35
N SER A 101 -0.89 -2.53 17.56
CA SER A 101 -1.38 -3.89 17.80
C SER A 101 -0.91 -4.47 19.12
N ARG A 102 0.34 -4.18 19.51
CA ARG A 102 0.94 -4.69 20.75
C ARG A 102 0.30 -4.01 21.96
N GLU A 103 0.16 -2.69 21.93
CA GLU A 103 -0.46 -1.94 23.03
C GLU A 103 -1.95 -2.21 23.18
N ALA A 104 -2.69 -2.34 22.07
CA ALA A 104 -4.11 -2.70 22.11
C ALA A 104 -4.34 -4.06 22.78
N LYS A 105 -3.46 -5.05 22.51
CA LYS A 105 -3.53 -6.37 23.17
C LYS A 105 -3.28 -6.25 24.68
N GLN A 106 -2.34 -5.40 25.09
CA GLN A 106 -2.05 -5.17 26.51
C GLN A 106 -3.24 -4.50 27.22
N GLU A 107 -3.76 -3.40 26.67
CA GLU A 107 -4.89 -2.67 27.27
C GLU A 107 -6.13 -3.57 27.42
N LEU A 108 -6.46 -4.34 26.37
CA LEU A 108 -7.54 -5.33 26.42
C LEU A 108 -7.29 -6.42 27.47
N SER A 109 -6.05 -6.87 27.66
CA SER A 109 -5.72 -7.89 28.68
C SER A 109 -5.85 -7.35 30.12
N PHE A 110 -5.46 -6.10 30.38
CA PHE A 110 -5.58 -5.50 31.71
C PHE A 110 -7.04 -5.25 32.12
N GLU A 111 -7.89 -4.79 31.19
CA GLU A 111 -9.33 -4.62 31.46
C GLU A 111 -10.00 -5.94 31.89
N THR A 112 -9.58 -7.08 31.34
CA THR A 112 -10.16 -8.38 31.73
C THR A 112 -9.79 -8.82 33.13
N VAL A 113 -8.56 -8.56 33.56
CA VAL A 113 -8.07 -8.94 34.90
C VAL A 113 -8.73 -8.07 35.97
N GLY A 114 -8.89 -6.76 35.70
CA GLY A 114 -9.48 -5.81 36.66
C GLY A 114 -10.99 -5.96 36.88
N LEU A 115 -11.73 -6.52 35.92
CA LEU A 115 -13.18 -6.66 36.02
C LEU A 115 -13.63 -7.96 36.71
N GLY A 116 -12.75 -8.91 37.00
CA GLY A 116 -13.14 -10.20 37.61
C GLY A 116 -14.18 -10.99 36.79
N VAL A 117 -14.40 -10.63 35.52
CA VAL A 117 -15.47 -11.21 34.71
C VAL A 117 -15.02 -12.55 34.15
N ALA A 118 -15.50 -13.61 34.79
CA ALA A 118 -15.69 -14.89 34.14
C ALA A 118 -16.59 -14.67 32.89
N GLY A 119 -16.02 -14.83 31.69
CA GLY A 119 -16.80 -15.15 30.51
C GLY A 119 -16.96 -14.11 29.40
N ARG A 120 -16.42 -12.88 29.48
CA ARG A 120 -16.33 -12.04 28.27
C ARG A 120 -15.14 -12.49 27.41
N ARG A 121 -15.38 -13.43 26.49
CA ARG A 121 -14.40 -13.82 25.45
C ARG A 121 -13.99 -12.57 24.67
N ILE A 122 -12.80 -12.03 24.92
CA ILE A 122 -12.18 -11.12 23.96
C ILE A 122 -11.97 -11.94 22.70
N TRP A 123 -12.65 -11.56 21.62
CA TRP A 123 -12.41 -12.14 20.31
C TRP A 123 -10.98 -11.78 19.89
N ARG A 124 -10.03 -12.70 20.08
CA ARG A 124 -8.69 -12.59 19.52
C ARG A 124 -8.86 -12.37 18.01
N ILE A 125 -8.44 -11.21 17.52
CA ILE A 125 -8.54 -10.91 16.09
C ILE A 125 -7.69 -11.93 15.35
N MET A 126 -8.36 -12.86 14.67
CA MET A 126 -7.68 -13.92 13.95
C MET A 126 -7.08 -13.37 12.65
N PRO A 127 -5.82 -13.67 12.33
CA PRO A 127 -5.23 -13.32 11.06
C PRO A 127 -5.91 -14.09 9.94
N VAL A 128 -6.10 -13.43 8.80
CA VAL A 128 -6.55 -14.08 7.57
C VAL A 128 -5.32 -14.61 6.85
N LYS A 129 -4.98 -15.88 7.09
CA LYS A 129 -3.85 -16.51 6.42
C LYS A 129 -4.10 -16.60 4.91
N PRO A 130 -3.17 -16.14 4.06
CA PRO A 130 -3.29 -16.32 2.61
C PRO A 130 -3.22 -17.81 2.26
N SER A 131 -3.89 -18.21 1.19
CA SER A 131 -3.76 -19.57 0.64
C SER A 131 -2.37 -19.75 0.02
N PRO A 132 -1.83 -20.98 -0.05
CA PRO A 132 -0.55 -21.25 -0.71
C PRO A 132 -0.48 -20.69 -2.14
N LEU A 133 -1.57 -20.83 -2.90
CA LEU A 133 -1.68 -20.26 -4.25
C LEU A 133 -1.47 -18.73 -4.27
N ARG A 134 -2.06 -17.98 -3.32
CA ARG A 134 -1.87 -16.52 -3.24
C ARG A 134 -0.42 -16.14 -2.94
N ILE A 135 0.24 -16.91 -2.07
CA ILE A 135 1.65 -16.70 -1.77
C ILE A 135 2.49 -16.91 -3.03
N ILE A 136 2.27 -18.03 -3.74
CA ILE A 136 2.98 -18.31 -5.01
C ILE A 136 2.75 -17.17 -6.01
N LEU A 137 1.48 -16.78 -6.23
CA LEU A 137 1.13 -15.71 -7.17
C LEU A 137 1.68 -14.33 -6.76
N ALA A 138 1.95 -14.09 -5.48
CA ALA A 138 2.56 -12.85 -5.00
C ALA A 138 4.10 -12.87 -5.07
N VAL A 139 4.73 -14.05 -5.01
CA VAL A 139 6.19 -14.22 -5.15
C VAL A 139 6.64 -14.18 -6.60
N LEU A 140 5.83 -14.70 -7.53
CA LEU A 140 6.22 -14.84 -8.92
C LEU A 140 6.59 -13.51 -9.60
N PRO A 141 5.80 -12.42 -9.51
CA PRO A 141 6.12 -11.16 -10.19
C PRO A 141 7.52 -10.60 -9.85
N PRO A 142 7.87 -10.33 -8.58
CA PRO A 142 9.18 -9.78 -8.26
C PRO A 142 10.32 -10.74 -8.62
N LEU A 143 10.11 -12.06 -8.49
CA LEU A 143 11.12 -13.05 -8.86
C LEU A 143 11.38 -13.05 -10.37
N LEU A 144 10.31 -13.05 -11.18
CA LEU A 144 10.40 -13.01 -12.64
C LEU A 144 11.02 -11.70 -13.13
N SER A 145 10.65 -10.56 -12.55
CA SER A 145 11.25 -9.26 -12.86
C SER A 145 12.76 -9.26 -12.59
N ILE A 146 13.21 -9.81 -11.46
CA ILE A 146 14.65 -9.93 -11.15
C ILE A 146 15.36 -10.86 -12.13
N ILE A 147 14.84 -12.09 -12.32
CA ILE A 147 15.45 -13.09 -13.21
C ILE A 147 15.57 -12.54 -14.64
N LEU A 148 14.50 -11.94 -15.15
CA LEU A 148 14.48 -11.38 -16.50
C LEU A 148 15.47 -10.23 -16.65
N THR A 149 15.57 -9.34 -15.65
CA THR A 149 16.55 -8.24 -15.66
C THR A 149 17.97 -8.77 -15.73
N LEU A 150 18.31 -9.75 -14.89
CA LEU A 150 19.64 -10.34 -14.86
C LEU A 150 19.97 -11.09 -16.16
N TYR A 151 18.99 -11.81 -16.71
CA TYR A 151 19.14 -12.54 -17.97
C TYR A 151 19.34 -11.61 -19.17
N LEU A 152 18.56 -10.53 -19.24
CA LEU A 152 18.61 -9.58 -20.35
C LEU A 152 19.72 -8.53 -20.23
N LEU A 153 20.34 -8.40 -19.06
CA LEU A 153 21.36 -7.37 -18.78
C LEU A 153 22.46 -7.26 -19.85
N PRO A 154 23.02 -8.35 -20.42
CA PRO A 154 24.05 -8.26 -21.46
C PRO A 154 23.55 -7.69 -22.80
N TYR A 155 22.24 -7.71 -23.03
CA TYR A 155 21.60 -7.28 -24.28
C TYR A 155 20.98 -5.88 -24.16
N LEU A 156 20.89 -5.32 -22.96
CA LEU A 156 20.27 -4.01 -22.75
C LEU A 156 21.18 -2.89 -23.29
N PRO A 157 20.61 -1.93 -24.04
CA PRO A 157 21.36 -0.77 -24.49
C PRO A 157 21.73 0.16 -23.33
N ASN A 158 22.71 1.04 -23.55
CA ASN A 158 23.12 2.05 -22.56
C ASN A 158 22.02 3.08 -22.24
N LEU A 159 21.03 3.24 -23.11
CA LEU A 159 19.89 4.14 -22.97
C LEU A 159 18.59 3.34 -23.10
N ILE A 160 17.80 3.34 -22.03
CA ILE A 160 16.56 2.56 -21.93
C ILE A 160 15.37 3.51 -21.90
N PRO A 161 14.38 3.36 -22.80
CA PRO A 161 13.13 4.09 -22.70
C PRO A 161 12.30 3.56 -21.53
N VAL A 162 11.98 4.45 -20.58
CA VAL A 162 11.29 4.09 -19.31
C VAL A 162 9.90 4.70 -19.20
N HIS A 163 9.53 5.60 -20.10
CA HIS A 163 8.20 6.16 -20.19
C HIS A 163 7.83 6.43 -21.65
N TYR A 164 6.55 6.26 -21.94
CA TYR A 164 5.97 6.37 -23.28
C TYR A 164 4.76 7.28 -23.22
N ASP A 165 4.49 8.01 -24.30
CA ASP A 165 3.24 8.75 -24.44
C ASP A 165 2.06 7.83 -24.85
N ILE A 166 0.88 8.41 -25.02
CA ILE A 166 -0.33 7.66 -25.39
C ILE A 166 -0.24 7.00 -26.78
N SER A 167 0.66 7.48 -27.65
CA SER A 167 0.92 6.90 -28.96
C SER A 167 1.90 5.72 -28.90
N GLY A 168 2.54 5.50 -27.74
CA GLY A 168 3.61 4.50 -27.56
C GLY A 168 4.98 5.01 -27.98
N ALA A 169 5.15 6.31 -28.23
CA ALA A 169 6.46 6.87 -28.48
C ALA A 169 7.19 7.10 -27.15
N PRO A 170 8.47 6.71 -27.02
CA PRO A 170 9.24 7.02 -25.83
C PRO A 170 9.36 8.54 -25.63
N ASN A 171 9.11 9.00 -24.41
CA ASN A 171 9.26 10.42 -24.04
C ASN A 171 10.14 10.62 -22.80
N ARG A 172 10.68 9.55 -22.22
CA ARG A 172 11.72 9.58 -21.20
C ARG A 172 12.66 8.38 -21.34
N TRP A 173 13.95 8.66 -21.19
CA TRP A 173 15.00 7.66 -21.20
C TRP A 173 15.82 7.76 -19.93
N ASP A 174 16.29 6.62 -19.43
CA ASP A 174 17.26 6.52 -18.37
C ASP A 174 18.55 5.86 -18.92
N THR A 175 19.69 6.16 -18.32
CA THR A 175 20.91 5.38 -18.57
C THR A 175 20.75 3.96 -17.99
N LEU A 176 21.46 2.96 -18.50
CA LEU A 176 21.43 1.60 -17.94
C LEU A 176 21.70 1.61 -16.42
N ASN A 177 22.66 2.42 -15.97
CA ASN A 177 22.97 2.56 -14.55
C ASN A 177 21.81 3.14 -13.74
N ASP A 178 21.16 4.19 -14.25
CA ASP A 178 20.04 4.82 -13.53
C ASP A 178 18.79 3.95 -13.56
N PHE A 179 18.54 3.25 -14.66
CA PHE A 179 17.51 2.23 -14.76
C PHE A 179 17.70 1.17 -13.67
N LEU A 180 18.89 0.56 -13.57
CA LEU A 180 19.16 -0.49 -12.58
C LEU A 180 19.04 -0.01 -11.13
N LYS A 181 19.46 1.24 -10.84
CA LYS A 181 19.28 1.85 -9.51
C LYS A 181 17.82 1.99 -9.12
N ILE A 182 16.92 2.16 -10.09
CA ILE A 182 15.48 2.31 -9.86
C ILE A 182 14.79 0.94 -9.84
N THR A 183 15.21 0.00 -10.70
CA THR A 183 14.60 -1.32 -10.85
C THR A 183 14.51 -2.08 -9.53
N PHE A 184 15.60 -2.20 -8.77
CA PHE A 184 15.57 -2.98 -7.53
C PHE A 184 14.67 -2.36 -6.44
N PRO A 185 14.77 -1.05 -6.12
CA PRO A 185 13.84 -0.40 -5.21
C PRO A 185 12.39 -0.45 -5.70
N PHE A 186 12.15 -0.38 -7.01
CA PHE A 186 10.81 -0.50 -7.59
C PHE A 186 10.22 -1.89 -7.36
N ILE A 187 10.97 -2.96 -7.66
CA ILE A 187 10.54 -4.34 -7.43
C ILE A 187 10.25 -4.57 -5.93
N ILE A 188 11.16 -4.14 -5.04
CA ILE A 188 11.00 -4.31 -3.60
C ILE A 188 9.84 -3.45 -3.05
N GLY A 189 9.67 -2.22 -3.54
CA GLY A 189 8.70 -1.27 -3.02
C GLY A 189 7.28 -1.45 -3.54
N ILE A 190 7.13 -1.85 -4.81
CA ILE A 190 5.84 -1.95 -5.51
C ILE A 190 5.44 -3.41 -5.67
N GLU A 191 6.26 -4.25 -6.29
CA GLU A 191 5.88 -5.64 -6.62
C GLU A 191 5.82 -6.55 -5.39
N CYS A 192 6.66 -6.31 -4.37
CA CYS A 192 6.59 -7.04 -3.10
C CYS A 192 5.50 -6.52 -2.14
N LEU A 193 4.78 -5.45 -2.47
CA LEU A 193 3.73 -4.87 -1.63
C LEU A 193 2.66 -5.90 -1.18
N PRO A 194 2.11 -6.79 -2.04
CA PRO A 194 1.19 -7.83 -1.59
C PRO A 194 1.81 -8.78 -0.55
N LEU A 195 3.09 -9.16 -0.69
CA LEU A 195 3.79 -10.01 0.28
C LEU A 195 3.96 -9.29 1.62
N ILE A 196 4.39 -8.03 1.58
CA ILE A 196 4.51 -7.18 2.76
C ILE A 196 3.17 -7.10 3.49
N PHE A 197 2.08 -6.87 2.74
CA PHE A 197 0.74 -6.80 3.30
C PHE A 197 0.29 -8.14 3.93
N MET A 198 0.55 -9.28 3.28
CA MET A 198 0.29 -10.60 3.85
C MET A 198 1.08 -10.84 5.15
N LEU A 199 2.36 -10.45 5.20
CA LEU A 199 3.20 -10.58 6.40
C LEU A 199 2.67 -9.71 7.55
N VAL A 200 2.22 -8.49 7.24
CA VAL A 200 1.59 -7.59 8.22
C VAL A 200 0.29 -8.19 8.75
N GLU A 201 -0.60 -8.71 7.90
CA GLU A 201 -1.85 -9.36 8.36
C GLU A 201 -1.58 -10.58 9.24
N ILE A 202 -0.51 -11.34 8.98
CA ILE A 202 -0.14 -12.49 9.82
C ILE A 202 0.38 -12.03 11.20
N LYS A 203 1.25 -11.01 11.24
CA LYS A 203 1.90 -10.56 12.49
C LYS A 203 1.03 -9.62 13.33
N ALA A 204 0.37 -8.67 12.67
CA ALA A 204 -0.46 -7.62 13.26
C ALA A 204 -1.79 -7.55 12.50
N PRO A 205 -2.69 -8.54 12.71
CA PRO A 205 -3.90 -8.70 11.91
C PRO A 205 -4.76 -7.45 11.94
N MET A 206 -4.85 -6.80 10.79
CA MET A 206 -5.46 -5.49 10.67
C MET A 206 -6.94 -5.60 10.96
N ILE A 207 -7.40 -4.69 11.82
CA ILE A 207 -8.82 -4.49 12.06
C ILE A 207 -9.26 -3.42 11.07
N PHE A 208 -9.73 -3.84 9.91
CA PHE A 208 -10.43 -2.92 9.02
C PHE A 208 -11.79 -2.66 9.62
N TYR A 209 -12.05 -1.42 10.03
CA TYR A 209 -13.39 -0.99 10.39
C TYR A 209 -14.15 -0.72 9.08
N ALA A 210 -14.41 -1.81 8.34
CA ALA A 210 -15.36 -1.83 7.24
C ALA A 210 -16.67 -2.40 7.81
N PRO A 211 -17.59 -1.55 8.29
CA PRO A 211 -18.80 -2.02 8.97
C PRO A 211 -19.70 -2.90 8.08
N ARG A 212 -19.40 -2.97 6.77
CA ARG A 212 -20.22 -3.58 5.73
C ARG A 212 -19.60 -4.82 5.07
N LEU A 213 -18.41 -5.29 5.46
CA LEU A 213 -17.76 -6.43 4.78
C LEU A 213 -17.18 -7.45 5.78
N PRO A 214 -17.41 -8.77 5.58
CA PRO A 214 -16.77 -9.79 6.39
C PRO A 214 -15.25 -9.72 6.27
N LYS A 215 -14.53 -9.61 7.40
CA LYS A 215 -13.06 -9.44 7.44
C LYS A 215 -12.33 -10.38 6.47
N LYS A 216 -12.63 -11.69 6.53
CA LYS A 216 -11.96 -12.70 5.68
C LYS A 216 -12.11 -12.42 4.19
N LYS A 217 -13.31 -12.06 3.73
CA LYS A 217 -13.56 -11.75 2.32
C LYS A 217 -12.84 -10.46 1.91
N PHE A 218 -12.92 -9.44 2.76
CA PHE A 218 -12.28 -8.16 2.50
C PHE A 218 -10.76 -8.28 2.41
N VAL A 219 -10.13 -8.98 3.35
CA VAL A 219 -8.67 -9.18 3.34
C VAL A 219 -8.23 -10.02 2.14
N ASN A 220 -8.98 -11.06 1.78
CA ASN A 220 -8.70 -11.83 0.56
C ASN A 220 -8.82 -10.97 -0.69
N LEU A 221 -9.83 -10.10 -0.78
CA LEU A 221 -9.95 -9.14 -1.89
C LEU A 221 -8.72 -8.21 -1.96
N LEU A 222 -8.23 -7.70 -0.82
CA LEU A 222 -7.02 -6.87 -0.80
C LEU A 222 -5.77 -7.64 -1.26
N TYR A 223 -5.66 -8.93 -0.89
CA TYR A 223 -4.62 -9.80 -1.42
C TYR A 223 -4.73 -9.93 -2.94
N ASP A 224 -5.92 -10.21 -3.45
CA ASP A 224 -6.16 -10.46 -4.86
C ASP A 224 -5.90 -9.18 -5.69
N ILE A 225 -6.32 -8.01 -5.20
CA ILE A 225 -5.99 -6.69 -5.80
C ILE A 225 -4.48 -6.46 -5.83
N GLY A 226 -3.78 -6.66 -4.71
CA GLY A 226 -2.34 -6.46 -4.64
C GLY A 226 -1.57 -7.39 -5.58
N ILE A 227 -2.01 -8.65 -5.68
CA ILE A 227 -1.45 -9.62 -6.64
C ILE A 227 -1.70 -9.14 -8.07
N MET A 228 -2.94 -8.81 -8.44
CA MET A 228 -3.27 -8.33 -9.79
C MET A 228 -2.44 -7.10 -10.19
N MET A 229 -2.26 -6.16 -9.27
CA MET A 229 -1.42 -4.98 -9.49
C MET A 229 0.05 -5.36 -9.71
N ALA A 230 0.61 -6.28 -8.92
CA ALA A 230 1.99 -6.74 -9.10
C ALA A 230 2.20 -7.42 -10.46
N TRP A 231 1.25 -8.25 -10.91
CA TRP A 231 1.29 -8.87 -12.24
C TRP A 231 1.18 -7.84 -13.37
N LEU A 232 0.29 -6.86 -13.23
CA LEU A 232 0.15 -5.78 -14.22
C LEU A 232 1.45 -4.97 -14.33
N VAL A 233 2.05 -4.62 -13.19
CA VAL A 233 3.34 -3.91 -13.14
C VAL A 233 4.45 -4.74 -13.79
N MET A 234 4.52 -6.04 -13.51
CA MET A 234 5.47 -6.95 -14.16
C MET A 234 5.27 -6.99 -15.68
N LEU A 235 4.04 -7.02 -16.19
CA LEU A 235 3.79 -7.00 -17.64
C LEU A 235 4.29 -5.70 -18.30
N VAL A 236 4.05 -4.56 -17.66
CA VAL A 236 4.59 -3.27 -18.13
C VAL A 236 6.13 -3.29 -18.07
N TYR A 237 6.70 -3.87 -17.03
CA TYR A 237 8.15 -4.01 -16.89
C TYR A 237 8.78 -4.88 -17.98
N ILE A 238 8.14 -6.02 -18.32
CA ILE A 238 8.56 -6.89 -19.43
C ILE A 238 8.52 -6.12 -20.75
N ASP A 239 7.47 -5.34 -20.99
CA ASP A 239 7.35 -4.53 -22.22
C ASP A 239 8.44 -3.46 -22.32
N ILE A 240 8.81 -2.80 -21.20
CA ILE A 240 9.94 -1.87 -21.15
C ILE A 240 11.24 -2.56 -21.58
N LEU A 241 11.54 -3.74 -21.01
CA LEU A 241 12.76 -4.48 -21.35
C LEU A 241 12.74 -4.97 -22.80
N TYR A 242 11.58 -5.43 -23.28
CA TYR A 242 11.41 -5.89 -24.65
C TYR A 242 11.57 -4.77 -25.67
N TYR A 243 10.95 -3.61 -25.41
CA TYR A 243 11.09 -2.42 -26.24
C TYR A 243 12.54 -1.96 -26.27
N ALA A 244 13.24 -1.95 -25.14
CA ALA A 244 14.65 -1.55 -25.09
C ALA A 244 15.54 -2.35 -26.05
N ILE A 245 15.21 -3.63 -26.29
CA ILE A 245 15.97 -4.51 -27.19
C ILE A 245 15.45 -4.44 -28.63
N ASN A 246 14.13 -4.35 -28.82
CA ASN A 246 13.49 -4.55 -30.12
C ASN A 246 12.92 -3.28 -30.76
N ASN A 247 12.95 -2.14 -30.06
CA ASN A 247 12.33 -0.86 -30.45
C ASN A 247 10.86 -0.98 -30.88
N LYS A 248 10.12 -1.91 -30.28
CA LYS A 248 8.70 -2.13 -30.51
C LYS A 248 8.02 -2.67 -29.25
N HIS A 249 6.77 -2.29 -29.03
CA HIS A 249 5.97 -2.85 -27.94
C HIS A 249 5.56 -4.30 -28.24
N ILE A 250 5.40 -5.10 -27.19
CA ILE A 250 4.84 -6.45 -27.27
C ILE A 250 3.36 -6.37 -27.65
N ILE A 251 2.63 -5.44 -27.02
CA ILE A 251 1.23 -5.14 -27.30
C ILE A 251 1.02 -3.63 -27.48
N PRO A 252 0.07 -3.20 -28.32
CA PRO A 252 -0.23 -1.78 -28.49
C PRO A 252 -0.58 -1.10 -27.15
N MET A 253 -0.19 0.17 -26.98
CA MET A 253 -0.49 0.95 -25.76
C MET A 253 -1.99 1.06 -25.45
N THR A 254 -2.83 1.07 -26.50
CA THR A 254 -4.29 1.02 -26.35
C THR A 254 -4.75 -0.27 -25.66
N MET A 255 -4.14 -1.42 -25.98
CA MET A 255 -4.45 -2.70 -25.33
C MET A 255 -3.99 -2.72 -23.86
N PHE A 256 -2.83 -2.15 -23.55
CA PHE A 256 -2.41 -1.96 -22.15
C PHE A 256 -3.43 -1.12 -21.38
N THR A 257 -3.89 -0.02 -21.96
CA THR A 257 -4.91 0.85 -21.35
C THR A 257 -6.22 0.08 -21.11
N VAL A 258 -6.66 -0.70 -22.08
CA VAL A 258 -7.85 -1.56 -21.95
C VAL A 258 -7.66 -2.60 -20.84
N LEU A 259 -6.50 -3.24 -20.73
CA LEU A 259 -6.20 -4.21 -19.67
C LEU A 259 -6.31 -3.56 -18.28
N ILE A 260 -5.75 -2.36 -18.11
CA ILE A 260 -5.85 -1.59 -16.86
C ILE A 260 -7.32 -1.31 -16.53
N LEU A 261 -8.10 -0.85 -17.51
CA LEU A 261 -9.52 -0.57 -17.33
C LEU A 261 -10.33 -1.82 -16.97
N ILE A 262 -10.00 -2.98 -17.55
CA ILE A 262 -10.61 -4.27 -17.20
C ILE A 262 -10.28 -4.64 -15.76
N VAL A 263 -9.02 -4.52 -15.34
CA VAL A 263 -8.61 -4.78 -13.95
C VAL A 263 -9.37 -3.87 -12.99
N VAL A 264 -9.44 -2.56 -13.28
CA VAL A 264 -10.20 -1.61 -12.48
C VAL A 264 -11.69 -1.98 -12.43
N ALA A 265 -12.29 -2.35 -13.57
CA ALA A 265 -13.69 -2.76 -13.63
C ALA A 265 -13.96 -4.03 -12.79
N ILE A 266 -13.08 -5.04 -12.86
CA ILE A 266 -13.18 -6.25 -12.02
C ILE A 266 -13.16 -5.88 -10.53
N ILE A 267 -12.23 -5.00 -10.13
CA ILE A 267 -12.13 -4.54 -8.74
C ILE A 267 -13.42 -3.83 -8.30
N LEU A 268 -13.94 -2.92 -9.12
CA LEU A 268 -15.17 -2.19 -8.82
C LEU A 268 -16.39 -3.12 -8.72
N VAL A 269 -16.51 -4.09 -9.63
CA VAL A 269 -17.58 -5.09 -9.62
C VAL A 269 -17.51 -5.93 -8.35
N GLU A 270 -16.33 -6.43 -7.98
CA GLU A 270 -16.15 -7.27 -6.78
C GLU A 270 -16.48 -6.50 -5.51
N ILE A 271 -16.01 -5.25 -5.37
CA ILE A 271 -16.36 -4.36 -4.24
C ILE A 271 -17.87 -4.12 -4.19
N THR A 272 -18.50 -3.85 -5.34
CA THR A 272 -19.94 -3.56 -5.43
C THR A 272 -20.77 -4.80 -5.07
N TRP A 273 -20.42 -5.96 -5.61
CA TRP A 273 -21.09 -7.23 -5.35
C TRP A 273 -21.01 -7.63 -3.88
N LEU A 274 -19.82 -7.52 -3.27
CA LEU A 274 -19.64 -7.76 -1.84
C LEU A 274 -20.50 -6.82 -0.98
N THR A 275 -20.63 -5.56 -1.39
CA THR A 275 -21.47 -4.56 -0.71
C THR A 275 -22.97 -4.88 -0.83
N ILE A 276 -23.46 -5.26 -2.01
CA ILE A 276 -24.87 -5.64 -2.24
C ILE A 276 -25.23 -6.89 -1.45
N ARG A 277 -24.41 -7.94 -1.53
CA ARG A 277 -24.66 -9.23 -0.87
C ARG A 277 -24.70 -9.07 0.66
N TRP A 278 -23.87 -8.19 1.20
CA TRP A 278 -23.95 -7.83 2.61
C TRP A 278 -25.28 -7.15 2.97
N LYS A 279 -25.75 -6.16 2.19
CA LYS A 279 -27.06 -5.51 2.44
C LYS A 279 -28.20 -6.52 2.47
N LYS A 280 -28.21 -7.47 1.54
CA LYS A 280 -29.24 -8.54 1.48
C LYS A 280 -29.20 -9.44 2.72
N ASN A 281 -28.01 -9.87 3.15
CA ASN A 281 -27.86 -10.71 4.34
C ASN A 281 -28.18 -9.96 5.65
N TRP A 282 -27.88 -8.66 5.74
CA TRP A 282 -28.23 -7.83 6.88
C TRP A 282 -29.75 -7.60 6.99
N GLY A 283 -30.43 -7.42 5.86
CA GLY A 283 -31.89 -7.35 5.80
C GLY A 283 -32.57 -8.63 6.31
N MET A 284 -32.02 -9.80 5.97
CA MET A 284 -32.53 -11.09 6.46
C MET A 284 -32.28 -11.30 7.97
N LEU A 285 -31.13 -10.86 8.49
CA LEU A 285 -30.81 -10.96 9.93
C LEU A 285 -31.73 -10.09 10.80
N LYS A 286 -32.17 -8.93 10.31
CA LYS A 286 -33.19 -8.10 10.98
C LYS A 286 -34.58 -8.73 10.97
N TYR A 287 -34.93 -9.48 9.92
CA TYR A 287 -36.27 -10.09 9.81
C TYR A 287 -36.44 -11.29 10.74
N ASN A 288 -35.38 -12.07 10.96
CA ASN A 288 -35.39 -13.25 11.83
C ASN A 288 -35.21 -12.94 13.33
N SER A 289 -34.97 -11.69 13.71
CA SER A 289 -34.87 -11.28 15.13
C SER A 289 -36.17 -10.74 15.73
N TYR A 290 -37.25 -10.73 14.93
CA TYR A 290 -38.61 -10.31 15.33
C TYR A 290 -39.65 -11.44 15.13
N GLY A 291 -39.20 -12.68 14.96
CA GLY A 291 -40.05 -13.88 14.87
C GLY A 291 -39.76 -14.85 15.99
#